data_AF-A0A7Z0RP45-F1
#
_entry.id   AF-A0A7Z0RP45-F1
#
_cell.length_a   1.000
_cell.length_b   1.000
_cell.length_c   1.000
_cell.angle_alpha   90.00
_cell.angle_beta   90.00
_cell.angle_gamma   90.00
#
_symmetry.space_group_name_H-M   'P 1'
#
loop_
_entity.id
_entity.type
_entity.pdbx_description
1 polymer ?
#
loop_
_entity_poly.entity_id
_entity_poly.type
_entity_poly.pdbx_seq_one_letter_code
_entity_poly.pdbx_strand_id
1 'polypeptide(L)'
;MIDKSCNKNIFQIWRDRGEALPFEVIRWSWSPSSSFLVEQIEIGKWPYGKAWGRFIKAGRAGPPQKLDNAGSYQWKAVEGGSPPGA
;
A
#
# COMPACT_ATOMS: atom_id res chain seq x y z
N MET A 1 5.97 12.63 -10.56
CA MET A 1 5.95 11.20 -10.96
C MET A 1 6.92 10.50 -10.03
N ILE A 2 6.47 9.46 -9.32
CA ILE A 2 7.33 8.73 -8.40
C ILE A 2 8.11 7.71 -9.22
N ASP A 3 9.37 7.55 -8.86
CA ASP A 3 10.37 6.68 -9.48
C ASP A 3 9.79 5.37 -10.08
N LYS A 4 10.20 5.05 -11.32
CA LYS A 4 9.81 3.85 -12.05
C LYS A 4 10.46 2.57 -11.52
N SER A 5 11.38 2.67 -10.56
CA SER A 5 12.07 1.53 -9.94
C SER A 5 11.18 0.60 -9.09
N CYS A 6 9.87 0.88 -9.00
CA CYS A 6 8.92 0.00 -8.32
C CYS A 6 8.97 -1.42 -8.92
N ASN A 7 9.39 -2.40 -8.12
CA ASN A 7 9.57 -3.79 -8.53
C ASN A 7 8.88 -4.78 -7.59
N LYS A 8 7.94 -4.31 -6.77
CA LYS A 8 7.19 -5.12 -5.79
C LYS A 8 5.69 -4.86 -5.88
N ASN A 9 4.94 -5.89 -5.55
CA ASN A 9 3.50 -5.78 -5.31
C ASN A 9 3.19 -5.62 -3.81
N ILE A 10 1.92 -5.40 -3.47
CA ILE A 10 1.49 -5.13 -2.08
C ILE A 10 1.83 -6.28 -1.13
N PHE A 11 1.69 -7.52 -1.59
CA PHE A 11 1.87 -8.72 -0.76
C PHE A 11 3.36 -8.98 -0.47
N GLN A 12 4.23 -8.68 -1.44
CA GLN A 12 5.68 -8.72 -1.23
C GLN A 12 6.12 -7.62 -0.26
N ILE A 13 5.60 -6.39 -0.41
CA ILE A 13 5.89 -5.29 0.53
C ILE A 13 5.44 -5.67 1.95
N TRP A 14 4.25 -6.24 2.10
CA TRP A 14 3.75 -6.71 3.39
C TRP A 14 4.67 -7.77 4.02
N ARG A 15 5.11 -8.76 3.23
CA ARG A 15 6.06 -9.80 3.69
C ARG A 15 7.40 -9.20 4.12
N ASP A 16 7.96 -8.27 3.34
CA ASP A 16 9.22 -7.61 3.66
C ASP A 16 9.14 -6.77 4.94
N ARG A 17 7.94 -6.27 5.27
CA ARG A 17 7.65 -5.53 6.50
C ARG A 17 7.26 -6.44 7.67
N GLY A 18 7.56 -7.74 7.60
CA GLY A 18 7.28 -8.69 8.68
C GLY A 18 5.79 -8.97 8.87
N GLU A 19 5.00 -8.86 7.79
CA GLU A 19 3.56 -9.09 7.80
C GLU A 19 2.77 -8.10 8.71
N ALA A 20 3.35 -6.94 9.00
CA ALA A 20 2.72 -5.91 9.81
C ALA A 20 1.64 -5.12 9.04
N LEU A 21 0.55 -4.81 9.73
CA LEU A 21 -0.53 -3.90 9.31
C LEU A 21 -0.81 -2.89 10.45
N PRO A 22 -1.34 -1.70 10.15
CA PRO A 22 -1.50 -1.15 8.81
C PRO A 22 -0.17 -0.60 8.25
N PHE A 23 -0.07 -0.44 6.93
CA PHE A 23 1.09 0.24 6.31
C PHE A 23 0.67 1.06 5.08
N GLU A 24 1.39 2.15 4.85
CA GLU A 24 1.15 2.99 3.68
C GLU A 24 1.98 2.58 2.46
N VAL A 25 1.33 2.62 1.31
CA VAL A 25 1.94 2.41 -0.01
C VAL A 25 1.57 3.52 -0.98
N ILE A 26 2.40 3.70 -1.98
CA ILE A 26 2.16 4.63 -3.07
C ILE A 26 2.39 3.93 -4.41
N ARG A 27 1.53 4.21 -5.38
CA ARG A 27 1.70 3.73 -6.76
C ARG A 27 2.61 4.70 -7.51
N TRP A 28 3.57 4.19 -8.28
CA TRP A 28 4.53 5.01 -9.06
C TRP A 28 3.90 6.14 -9.90
N SER A 29 2.70 5.88 -10.45
CA SER A 29 1.96 6.83 -11.29
C SER A 29 1.13 7.85 -10.52
N TRP A 30 1.02 7.74 -9.19
CA TRP A 30 0.22 8.64 -8.36
C TRP A 30 0.98 9.92 -8.01
N SER A 31 0.21 10.94 -7.57
CA SER A 31 0.77 12.14 -6.98
C SER A 31 1.50 11.78 -5.66
N PRO A 32 2.63 12.44 -5.32
CA PRO A 32 3.28 12.28 -4.03
C PRO A 32 2.39 12.59 -2.81
N SER A 33 1.30 13.34 -3.01
CA SER A 33 0.30 13.64 -1.98
C SER A 33 -0.82 12.59 -1.87
N SER A 34 -0.68 11.44 -2.53
CA SER A 34 -1.67 10.36 -2.53
C SER A 34 -1.03 9.03 -2.19
N SER A 35 -1.53 8.37 -1.15
CA SER A 35 -1.11 7.03 -0.74
C SER A 35 -2.33 6.14 -0.53
N PHE A 36 -2.10 4.86 -0.23
CA PHE A 36 -3.12 3.95 0.22
C PHE A 36 -2.65 3.34 1.55
N LEU A 37 -3.46 3.46 2.60
CA LEU A 37 -3.25 2.77 3.86
C LEU A 37 -3.83 1.37 3.75
N VAL A 38 -2.97 0.36 3.69
CA VAL A 38 -3.37 -1.04 3.67
C VAL A 38 -3.65 -1.49 5.09
N GLU A 39 -4.84 -2.04 5.33
CA GLU A 39 -5.33 -2.41 6.67
C GLU A 39 -5.68 -3.89 6.78
N GLN A 40 -5.94 -4.56 5.65
CA GLN A 40 -6.26 -5.98 5.61
C GLN A 40 -5.65 -6.61 4.35
N ILE A 41 -5.12 -7.81 4.52
CA ILE A 41 -4.57 -8.64 3.44
C ILE A 41 -5.13 -10.06 3.56
N GLU A 42 -5.51 -10.64 2.43
CA GLU A 42 -5.83 -12.05 2.29
C GLU A 42 -4.98 -12.65 1.17
N ILE A 43 -4.12 -13.62 1.49
CA ILE A 43 -3.34 -14.34 0.50
C ILE A 43 -4.19 -15.45 -0.10
N GLY A 44 -4.36 -15.43 -1.42
CA GLY A 44 -5.01 -16.52 -2.16
C GLY A 44 -3.99 -17.49 -2.75
N LYS A 45 -3.05 -16.96 -3.53
CA LYS A 45 -1.94 -17.71 -4.14
C LYS A 45 -0.71 -16.83 -4.15
N TRP A 46 0.32 -17.14 -3.39
CA TRP A 46 1.54 -16.34 -3.32
C TRP A 46 2.17 -16.08 -4.71
N PRO A 47 2.62 -14.85 -5.02
CA PRO A 47 2.58 -13.61 -4.23
C PRO A 47 1.36 -12.73 -4.54
N TYR A 48 0.16 -13.31 -4.63
CA TYR A 48 -1.10 -12.66 -5.00
C TYR A 48 -2.20 -12.93 -3.97
N GLY A 49 -3.14 -11.99 -3.91
CA GLY A 49 -4.24 -12.02 -2.96
C GLY A 49 -5.17 -10.83 -3.16
N LYS A 50 -5.82 -10.44 -2.08
CA LYS A 50 -6.66 -9.25 -2.00
C LYS A 50 -6.14 -8.36 -0.87
N ALA A 51 -6.22 -7.05 -1.07
CA ALA A 51 -5.87 -6.06 -0.07
C ALA A 51 -6.99 -5.04 0.05
N TRP A 52 -7.22 -4.54 1.25
CA TRP A 52 -8.21 -3.51 1.55
C TRP A 52 -7.62 -2.46 2.48
N GLY A 53 -8.27 -1.31 2.51
CA GLY A 53 -7.90 -0.20 3.38
C GLY A 53 -8.47 1.11 2.83
N ARG A 54 -7.72 2.21 2.95
CA ARG A 54 -8.24 3.55 2.62
C ARG A 54 -7.29 4.29 1.68
N PHE A 55 -7.83 4.87 0.62
CA PHE A 55 -7.10 5.83 -0.20
C PHE A 55 -6.92 7.13 0.58
N ILE A 56 -5.68 7.63 0.66
CA ILE A 56 -5.32 8.88 1.32
C ILE A 56 -5.04 9.92 0.23
N LYS A 57 -5.70 11.08 0.32
CA LYS A 57 -5.44 12.23 -0.54
C LYS A 57 -5.23 13.47 0.30
N ALA A 58 -4.07 14.12 0.16
CA ALA A 58 -3.69 15.30 0.93
C ALA A 58 -3.87 15.08 2.46
N GLY A 59 -3.42 13.92 2.95
CA GLY A 59 -3.49 13.55 4.36
C GLY A 59 -4.87 13.11 4.88
N ARG A 60 -5.89 13.05 4.04
CA ARG A 60 -7.24 12.61 4.43
C ARG A 60 -7.54 11.21 3.91
N ALA A 61 -7.87 10.30 4.83
CA ALA A 61 -8.32 8.96 4.47
C ALA A 61 -9.78 8.98 4.00
N GLY A 62 -10.02 8.36 2.85
CA GLY A 62 -11.37 8.09 2.34
C GLY A 62 -12.04 6.88 3.00
N PRO A 63 -13.19 6.42 2.48
CA PRO A 63 -13.87 5.24 3.00
C PRO A 63 -13.03 3.96 2.78
N PRO A 64 -13.23 2.93 3.62
CA PRO A 64 -12.67 1.60 3.40
C PRO A 64 -13.07 1.05 2.03
N GLN A 65 -12.10 0.53 1.29
CA GLN A 65 -12.30 -0.01 -0.05
C GLN A 65 -11.29 -1.11 -0.35
N LYS A 66 -11.62 -1.94 -1.34
CA LYS A 66 -10.66 -2.89 -1.90
C LYS A 66 -9.62 -2.14 -2.73
N LEU A 67 -8.36 -2.52 -2.60
CA LEU A 67 -7.28 -1.98 -3.40
C LEU A 67 -7.25 -2.64 -4.78
N ASP A 68 -7.52 -1.85 -5.81
CA ASP A 68 -7.36 -2.29 -7.19
C ASP A 68 -5.89 -2.47 -7.55
N ASN A 69 -5.60 -3.48 -8.38
CA ASN A 69 -4.26 -3.77 -8.87
C ASN A 69 -3.20 -4.03 -7.76
N ALA A 70 -3.62 -4.56 -6.60
CA ALA A 70 -2.72 -4.90 -5.49
C ALA A 70 -1.57 -5.87 -5.88
N GLY A 71 -1.81 -6.73 -6.87
CA GLY A 71 -0.80 -7.65 -7.41
C GLY A 71 0.17 -7.05 -8.44
N SER A 72 -0.01 -5.80 -8.85
CA SER A 72 0.88 -5.15 -9.83
C SER A 72 2.22 -4.77 -9.21
N TYR A 73 3.31 -4.83 -9.98
CA TYR A 73 4.66 -4.48 -9.51
C TYR A 73 4.91 -2.97 -9.63
N GLN A 74 4.00 -2.19 -9.08
CA GLN A 74 3.91 -0.74 -9.29
C GLN A 74 3.83 0.02 -7.97
N TRP A 75 4.08 -0.67 -6.86
CA TRP A 75 3.90 -0.16 -5.52
C TRP A 75 5.25 0.04 -4.84
N LYS A 76 5.27 1.02 -3.95
CA LYS A 76 6.38 1.31 -3.05
C LYS A 76 5.81 1.57 -1.66
N ALA A 77 6.50 1.09 -0.62
CA ALA A 77 6.22 1.47 0.76
C ALA A 77 6.50 2.97 0.95
N VAL A 78 5.61 3.68 1.65
CA VAL A 78 5.93 5.01 2.16
C VAL A 78 6.77 4.81 3.42
N GLU A 79 8.00 5.30 3.42
CA GLU A 79 8.86 5.31 4.61
C GLU A 79 8.55 6.57 5.44
N GLY A 80 8.35 6.40 6.75
CA GLY A 80 8.08 7.52 7.67
C GLY A 80 6.61 7.74 8.07
N GLY A 81 5.66 6.95 7.54
CA GLY A 81 4.27 6.94 7.99
C GLY A 81 4.04 6.00 9.16
N SER A 82 4.61 6.30 10.33
CA SER A 82 4.05 5.78 11.59
C SER A 82 2.77 6.58 11.90
N PRO A 83 1.71 5.96 12.44
CA PRO A 83 0.65 6.75 13.05
C PRO A 83 1.25 7.54 14.23
N PRO A 84 0.98 8.84 14.38
CA PRO A 84 1.23 9.50 15.64
C PRO A 84 0.20 8.97 16.64
N GLY A 85 0.63 8.16 17.61
CA GLY A 85 -0.23 7.76 18.73
C GLY A 85 0.10 6.36 19.27
N ALA A 86 1.07 6.31 20.17
CA ALA A 86 1.01 5.46 21.35
C ALA A 86 0.58 6.36 22.52
#